data_AF-A0A932GLT8-F1
#
_entry.id   AF-A0A932GLT8-F1
#
_cell.length_a   1.000
_cell.length_b   1.000
_cell.length_c   1.000
_cell.angle_alpha   90.00
_cell.angle_beta   90.00
_cell.angle_gamma   90.00
#
_symmetry.space_group_name_H-M   'P 1'
#
loop_
_entity.id
_entity.type
_entity.pdbx_description
1 polymer ?
#
loop_
_entity_poly.entity_id
_entity_poly.type
_entity_poly.pdbx_seq_one_letter_code
_entity_poly.pdbx_strand_id
1 'polypeptide(L)'
;MLRDARLRFPWPPPVLVTPQPTLRASVTPASPGVGVRNELTTALYEFDVQSGFDNARLLAGAVPALEADIDLFLHQQQPDGTWRQVQAAESGRLTDELLAFERPPPGGTGWRCTTGPARPPRGWT
;
A
#
# COMPACT_ATOMS: atom_id res chain seq x y z
N MET A 1 6.01 -56.94 -17.83
CA MET A 1 4.58 -56.56 -17.67
C MET A 1 4.37 -56.05 -16.25
N LEU A 2 3.33 -55.22 -16.03
CA LEU A 2 3.05 -54.26 -14.93
C LEU A 2 3.80 -52.91 -15.11
N ARG A 3 3.30 -51.90 -15.86
CA ARG A 3 2.09 -51.06 -15.84
C ARG A 3 2.00 -50.06 -14.67
N ASP A 4 2.30 -48.80 -15.03
CA ASP A 4 1.64 -47.54 -14.64
C ASP A 4 1.15 -47.37 -13.19
N ALA A 5 1.97 -46.68 -12.38
CA ALA A 5 1.48 -45.94 -11.22
C ALA A 5 1.37 -44.45 -11.58
N ARG A 6 0.30 -44.08 -12.29
CA ARG A 6 -0.11 -42.67 -12.40
C ARG A 6 -0.67 -42.25 -11.05
N LEU A 7 0.17 -41.62 -10.23
CA LEU A 7 -0.22 -40.91 -9.01
C LEU A 7 -1.20 -39.79 -9.39
N ARG A 8 -2.50 -40.10 -9.32
CA ARG A 8 -3.59 -39.13 -9.43
C ARG A 8 -3.76 -38.46 -8.07
N PHE A 9 -2.94 -37.45 -7.78
CA PHE A 9 -3.30 -36.47 -6.77
C PHE A 9 -4.39 -35.57 -7.36
N PRO A 10 -5.59 -35.49 -6.77
CA PRO A 10 -6.62 -34.55 -7.22
C PRO A 10 -6.29 -33.17 -6.65
N TRP A 11 -5.12 -32.63 -6.99
CA TRP A 11 -4.88 -31.21 -6.78
C TRP A 11 -5.44 -30.47 -8.00
N PRO A 12 -6.46 -29.60 -7.84
CA PRO A 12 -6.87 -28.77 -8.96
C PRO A 12 -5.64 -27.99 -9.45
N PRO A 13 -5.43 -27.87 -10.78
CA PRO A 13 -4.34 -27.05 -11.28
C PRO A 13 -4.46 -25.64 -10.68
N PRO A 14 -3.34 -24.99 -10.31
CA PRO A 14 -3.39 -23.64 -9.77
C PRO A 14 -4.10 -22.74 -10.79
N VAL A 15 -5.06 -21.95 -10.30
CA VAL A 15 -5.74 -20.96 -11.14
C VAL A 15 -4.70 -19.90 -11.49
N LEU A 16 -4.17 -19.97 -12.71
CA LEU A 16 -3.30 -18.94 -13.29
C LEU A 16 -4.17 -17.73 -13.63
N VAL A 17 -4.24 -16.79 -12.70
CA VAL A 17 -4.79 -15.46 -12.95
C VAL A 17 -3.70 -14.55 -13.50
N THR A 18 -4.04 -13.71 -14.47
CA THR A 18 -3.13 -12.72 -15.05
C THR A 18 -2.78 -11.68 -13.99
N PRO A 19 -1.51 -11.29 -13.80
CA PRO A 19 -1.18 -10.20 -12.88
C PRO A 19 -1.74 -8.87 -13.39
N GLN A 20 -2.20 -8.01 -12.47
CA GLN A 20 -2.60 -6.66 -12.85
C GLN A 20 -1.39 -5.92 -13.45
N PRO A 21 -1.55 -5.14 -14.52
CA PRO A 21 -0.52 -4.22 -14.98
C PRO A 21 -0.01 -3.35 -13.83
N THR A 22 1.30 -3.17 -13.72
CA THR A 22 1.89 -2.38 -12.64
C THR A 22 1.43 -0.93 -12.73
N LEU A 23 0.76 -0.46 -11.69
CA LEU A 23 0.49 0.95 -11.47
C LEU A 23 1.71 1.60 -10.83
N ARG A 24 2.23 2.69 -11.42
CA ARG A 24 3.30 3.50 -10.83
C ARG A 24 2.86 4.95 -10.76
N ALA A 25 2.96 5.53 -9.58
CA ALA A 25 2.63 6.92 -9.32
C ALA A 25 3.60 7.52 -8.29
N SER A 26 3.73 8.83 -8.31
CA SER A 26 4.46 9.61 -7.32
C SER A 26 3.67 10.89 -7.05
N VAL A 27 3.55 11.26 -5.78
CA VAL A 27 2.85 12.45 -5.34
C VAL A 27 3.76 13.21 -4.40
N THR A 28 4.00 14.49 -4.68
CA THR A 28 4.74 15.39 -3.80
C THR A 28 3.75 16.40 -3.22
N PRO A 29 3.58 16.44 -1.88
CA PRO A 29 2.75 17.46 -1.25
C PRO A 29 3.30 18.86 -1.54
N ALA A 30 2.43 19.86 -1.64
CA ALA A 30 2.88 21.23 -1.79
C ALA A 30 3.66 21.68 -0.54
N SER A 31 4.79 22.37 -0.72
CA SER A 31 5.57 22.84 0.44
C SER A 31 4.70 23.76 1.30
N PRO A 32 4.54 23.50 2.61
CA PRO A 32 3.98 24.49 3.50
C PRO A 32 4.94 25.69 3.54
N GLY A 33 4.41 26.91 3.55
CA GLY A 33 5.20 28.06 4.02
C GLY A 33 5.69 27.79 5.44
N VAL A 34 6.86 28.35 5.81
CA VAL A 34 7.47 28.17 7.13
C VAL A 34 6.40 28.34 8.24
N GLY A 35 6.21 27.30 9.05
CA GLY A 35 5.35 27.35 10.24
C GLY A 35 3.87 26.99 10.04
N VAL A 36 3.42 26.55 8.87
CA VAL A 36 2.01 26.20 8.64
C VAL A 36 1.81 24.68 8.53
N ARG A 37 1.01 24.12 9.45
CA ARG A 37 0.53 22.74 9.40
C ARG A 37 -0.84 22.72 8.71
N ASN A 38 -0.94 22.10 7.54
CA ASN A 38 -2.21 21.92 6.83
C ASN A 38 -2.20 20.64 5.98
N GLU A 39 -3.34 20.34 5.36
CA GLU A 39 -3.55 19.21 4.43
C GLU A 39 -2.54 19.18 3.26
N LEU A 40 -1.81 20.29 3.02
CA LEU A 40 -0.76 20.37 2.00
C LEU A 40 0.52 19.63 2.38
N THR A 41 0.68 19.17 3.62
CA THR A 41 1.85 18.37 4.07
C THR A 41 1.67 16.86 3.90
N THR A 42 0.48 16.41 3.55
CA THR A 42 0.18 14.99 3.34
C THR A 42 0.16 14.69 1.85
N ALA A 43 0.94 13.70 1.43
CA ALA A 43 0.77 13.09 0.11
C ALA A 43 -0.37 12.09 0.18
N LEU A 44 -1.24 12.09 -0.82
CA LEU A 44 -2.35 11.15 -0.97
C LEU A 44 -2.37 10.61 -2.39
N TYR A 45 -2.52 9.30 -2.51
CA TYR A 45 -2.76 8.65 -3.80
C TYR A 45 -3.88 7.61 -3.67
N GLU A 46 -4.91 7.76 -4.50
CA GLU A 46 -6.02 6.82 -4.62
C GLU A 46 -5.86 5.97 -5.88
N PHE A 47 -6.23 4.70 -5.77
CA PHE A 47 -6.10 3.72 -6.85
C PHE A 47 -7.10 2.57 -6.69
N ASP A 48 -7.28 1.83 -7.77
CA ASP A 48 -8.14 0.65 -7.80
C ASP A 48 -7.34 -0.65 -7.83
N VAL A 49 -7.90 -1.66 -7.19
CA VAL A 49 -7.44 -3.06 -7.26
C VAL A 49 -8.46 -3.83 -8.10
N GLN A 50 -8.05 -4.16 -9.32
CA GLN A 50 -8.96 -4.64 -10.36
C GLN A 50 -9.37 -6.09 -10.12
N SER A 51 -10.66 -6.36 -10.33
CA SER A 51 -11.18 -7.72 -10.35
C SER A 51 -10.67 -8.51 -11.57
N GLY A 52 -10.57 -9.83 -11.42
CA GLY A 52 -10.09 -10.72 -12.49
C GLY A 52 -8.58 -10.81 -12.66
N PHE A 53 -7.80 -10.06 -11.86
CA PHE A 53 -6.33 -10.11 -11.87
C PHE A 53 -5.74 -10.71 -10.58
N ASP A 54 -4.50 -11.21 -10.69
CA ASP A 54 -3.64 -11.50 -9.54
C ASP A 54 -3.03 -10.21 -9.02
N ASN A 55 -3.62 -9.66 -7.98
CA ASN A 55 -3.11 -8.49 -7.30
C ASN A 55 -2.08 -8.92 -6.26
N ALA A 56 -0.90 -9.37 -6.71
CA ALA A 56 0.06 -10.03 -5.84
C ALA A 56 0.50 -9.16 -4.65
N ARG A 57 0.82 -7.89 -4.90
CA ARG A 57 1.42 -7.00 -3.89
C ARG A 57 1.24 -5.52 -4.20
N LEU A 58 1.05 -4.74 -3.15
CA LEU A 58 1.23 -3.29 -3.13
C LEU A 58 2.54 -2.92 -2.42
N LEU A 59 3.26 -1.97 -3.01
CA LEU A 59 4.44 -1.34 -2.42
C LEU A 59 4.24 0.17 -2.43
N ALA A 60 4.40 0.81 -1.28
CA ALA A 60 4.43 2.26 -1.13
C ALA A 60 5.69 2.67 -0.38
N GLY A 61 6.23 3.84 -0.75
CA GLY A 61 7.39 4.42 -0.09
C GLY A 61 7.26 5.94 -0.03
N ALA A 62 7.73 6.51 1.07
CA ALA A 62 7.88 7.96 1.24
C ALA A 62 9.33 8.28 1.55
N VAL A 63 9.82 9.37 0.96
CA VAL A 63 11.16 9.93 1.24
C VAL A 63 10.95 11.40 1.58
N PRO A 64 11.21 11.84 2.82
CA PRO A 64 11.07 13.22 3.19
C PRO A 64 12.18 14.08 2.58
N ALA A 65 11.89 15.35 2.29
CA ALA A 65 12.88 16.29 1.76
C ALA A 65 13.92 16.72 2.82
N LEU A 66 13.60 16.56 4.10
CA LEU A 66 14.44 16.81 5.27
C LEU A 66 14.30 15.61 6.22
N GLU A 67 15.26 15.36 7.10
CA GLU A 67 15.13 14.29 8.09
C GLU A 67 13.87 14.47 8.94
N ALA A 68 12.95 13.51 8.84
CA ALA A 68 11.68 13.52 9.55
C ALA A 68 11.11 12.11 9.66
N ASP A 69 10.48 11.82 10.80
CA ASP A 69 9.68 10.60 10.98
C ASP A 69 8.37 10.77 10.20
N ILE A 70 8.21 10.01 9.10
CA ILE A 70 6.99 9.97 8.29
C ILE A 70 6.40 8.58 8.37
N ASP A 71 5.10 8.51 8.59
CA ASP A 71 4.37 7.25 8.61
C ASP A 71 3.59 7.09 7.30
N LEU A 72 3.29 5.85 6.92
CA LEU A 72 2.42 5.53 5.79
C LEU A 72 1.18 4.80 6.29
N PHE A 73 0.02 5.19 5.76
CA PHE A 73 -1.26 4.57 6.07
C PHE A 73 -1.95 4.12 4.79
N LEU A 74 -2.41 2.87 4.78
CA LEU A 74 -3.20 2.30 3.71
C LEU A 74 -4.64 2.13 4.19
N HIS A 75 -5.57 2.68 3.41
CA HIS A 75 -6.99 2.60 3.65
C HIS A 75 -7.70 1.90 2.50
N GLN A 76 -8.72 1.13 2.86
CA GLN A 76 -9.67 0.54 1.91
C GLN A 76 -11.02 1.21 2.12
N GLN A 77 -11.63 1.66 1.02
CA GLN A 77 -12.99 2.17 1.06
C GLN A 77 -13.97 1.01 1.25
N GLN A 78 -14.89 1.19 2.19
CA GLN A 78 -15.92 0.24 2.54
C GLN A 78 -17.16 0.44 1.64
N PRO A 79 -18.09 -0.54 1.59
CA PRO A 79 -19.30 -0.42 0.78
C PRO A 79 -20.20 0.77 1.14
N ASP A 80 -20.14 1.27 2.37
CA ASP A 80 -20.88 2.45 2.83
C ASP A 80 -20.17 3.79 2.48
N GLY A 81 -19.05 3.72 1.75
CA GLY A 81 -18.24 4.87 1.33
C GLY A 81 -17.23 5.35 2.37
N THR A 82 -17.24 4.79 3.59
CA THR A 82 -16.25 5.14 4.63
C THR A 82 -14.89 4.55 4.33
N TRP A 83 -13.83 5.15 4.88
CA TRP A 83 -12.46 4.64 4.73
C TRP A 83 -12.03 3.92 6.00
N ARG A 84 -11.53 2.70 5.85
CA ARG A 84 -10.97 1.91 6.95
C ARG A 84 -9.48 1.73 6.75
N GLN A 85 -8.68 2.06 7.76
CA GLN A 85 -7.26 1.71 7.75
C GLN A 85 -7.10 0.19 7.83
N VAL A 86 -6.28 -0.37 6.95
CA VAL A 86 -6.02 -1.82 6.86
C VAL A 86 -4.54 -2.18 7.01
N GLN A 87 -3.63 -1.22 6.82
CA GLN A 87 -2.20 -1.39 7.06
C GLN A 87 -1.56 -0.03 7.42
N ALA A 88 -0.50 -0.06 8.21
CA ALA A 88 0.37 1.09 8.45
C ALA A 88 1.86 0.67 8.41
N ALA A 89 2.73 1.64 8.18
CA ALA A 89 4.17 1.54 8.37
C ALA A 89 4.62 2.76 9.18
N GLU A 90 5.23 2.51 10.34
CA GLU A 90 5.51 3.49 11.38
C GLU A 90 6.90 3.23 11.99
N SER A 91 7.90 3.02 11.14
CA SER A 91 9.22 2.53 11.52
C SER A 91 10.01 3.50 12.41
N GLY A 92 9.69 4.80 12.36
CA GLY A 92 10.46 5.84 13.04
C GLY A 92 11.73 6.26 12.29
N ARG A 93 11.98 5.72 11.10
CA ARG A 93 13.14 6.08 10.26
C ARG A 93 12.96 7.49 9.72
N LEU A 94 14.05 8.26 9.74
CA LEU A 94 14.04 9.67 9.34
C LEU A 94 14.29 9.90 7.85
N THR A 95 14.70 8.86 7.14
CA THR A 95 15.17 8.91 5.74
C THR A 95 14.16 8.35 4.75
N ASP A 96 13.30 7.46 5.20
CA ASP A 96 12.35 6.72 4.38
C ASP A 96 11.34 5.99 5.25
N GLU A 97 10.16 5.75 4.69
CA GLU A 97 9.17 4.83 5.22
C GLU A 97 8.66 3.91 4.11
N LEU A 98 8.48 2.63 4.41
CA LEU A 98 8.12 1.61 3.43
C LEU A 98 6.94 0.78 3.92
N LEU A 99 5.88 0.75 3.11
CA LEU A 99 4.70 -0.06 3.36
C LEU A 99 4.59 -1.13 2.27
N ALA A 100 4.46 -2.39 2.70
CA ALA A 100 4.12 -3.51 1.84
C ALA A 100 2.81 -4.14 2.27
N PHE A 101 1.97 -4.49 1.31
CA PHE A 101 0.70 -5.18 1.57
C PHE A 101 0.47 -6.27 0.52
N GLU A 102 0.38 -7.51 0.99
CA GLU A 102 0.23 -8.68 0.11
C GLU A 102 -1.24 -8.92 -0.22
N ARG A 103 -1.49 -9.29 -1.49
CA ARG A 103 -2.80 -9.75 -1.97
C ARG A 103 -3.97 -8.84 -1.60
N PRO A 104 -3.93 -7.52 -1.91
CA PRO A 104 -5.08 -6.67 -1.70
C PRO A 104 -6.33 -7.24 -2.40
N PRO A 105 -7.46 -7.34 -1.70
CA PRO A 105 -8.67 -7.90 -2.28
C PRO A 105 -9.20 -6.97 -3.40
N PRO A 106 -9.61 -7.56 -4.54
CA PRO A 106 -10.27 -6.81 -5.60
C PRO A 106 -11.70 -6.41 -5.22
N GLY A 107 -12.26 -5.43 -5.93
CA GLY A 107 -13.69 -5.13 -5.86
C GLY A 107 -14.12 -4.24 -4.69
N GLY A 108 -13.18 -3.56 -4.03
CA GLY A 108 -13.51 -2.42 -3.16
C GLY A 108 -13.86 -1.18 -3.97
N THR A 109 -14.56 -0.23 -3.35
CA THR A 109 -14.93 1.08 -3.92
C THR A 109 -13.74 2.01 -4.14
N GLY A 110 -12.56 1.66 -3.60
CA GLY A 110 -11.28 2.33 -3.86
C GLY A 110 -10.24 2.00 -2.78
N TRP A 111 -8.98 2.29 -3.08
CA TRP A 111 -7.85 2.22 -2.13
C TRP A 111 -7.16 3.57 -2.04
N ARG A 112 -6.60 3.87 -0.86
CA ARG A 112 -5.91 5.13 -0.60
C ARG A 112 -4.65 4.89 0.20
N CYS A 113 -3.52 5.40 -0.28
CA CYS A 113 -2.31 5.53 0.52
C CYS A 113 -2.06 6.99 0.88
N THR A 114 -1.73 7.25 2.13
CA THR A 114 -1.45 8.59 2.65
C THR A 114 -0.18 8.61 3.49
N THR A 115 0.58 9.70 3.43
CA THR A 115 1.61 9.98 4.43
C THR A 115 0.98 10.58 5.69
N GLY A 116 1.50 10.19 6.85
CA GLY A 116 1.31 10.92 8.09
C GLY A 116 1.99 12.29 8.05
N PRO A 117 1.72 13.14 9.05
CA PRO A 117 2.49 14.35 9.23
C PRO A 117 3.94 14.01 9.56
N ALA A 118 4.88 14.76 8.99
CA ALA A 118 6.28 14.71 9.40
C ALA A 118 6.40 15.03 10.90
N ARG A 119 7.07 14.14 11.63
CA ARG A 119 7.34 14.24 13.08
C ARG A 119 8.84 14.39 13.35
N PRO A 120 9.21 15.04 14.48
CA PRO A 120 10.58 15.01 14.94
C PRO A 120 10.99 13.58 15.34
N PRO A 121 12.30 13.31 15.47
CA PRO A 121 12.79 12.01 15.91
C PRO A 121 12.16 11.56 17.23
N ARG A 122 11.75 10.28 17.31
CA ARG A 122 11.17 9.70 18.52
C ARG A 122 12.19 9.76 19.67
N GLY A 123 11.79 10.27 20.83
CA GLY A 123 12.65 10.40 22.02
C GLY A 123 13.03 11.83 22.43
N TRP A 124 12.49 12.85 21.75
CA TRP A 124 12.68 14.28 22.08
C TRP A 124 11.48 14.89 22.84
N THR A 125 10.91 14.15 23.79
CA THR A 125 9.84 14.63 24.71
C THR A 125 10.15 14.26 26.14
#